data_AF-C1AW49-F1
#
_entry.id   AF-C1AW49-F1
#
_cell.length_a   1.000
_cell.length_b   1.000
_cell.length_c   1.000
_cell.angle_alpha   90.00
_cell.angle_beta   90.00
_cell.angle_gamma   90.00
#
_symmetry.space_group_name_H-M   'P 1'
#
loop_
_entity.id
_entity.type
_entity.pdbx_description
1 polymer ?
#
loop_
_entity_poly.entity_id
_entity_poly.type
_entity_poly.pdbx_seq_one_letter_code
_entity_poly.pdbx_strand_id
1 'polypeptide(L)'
;MDAPRRLTLVTAAPDGSGEEPLVRELYGRVLREARRDQDRSLEDVAAAVGMSKQYLSEIERGKKEPSSEMLRAVCGALGMSVEHLLFRSGRRLGAANRTSVTRTVNRQVPTLLAA
;
A
#
# COMPACT_ATOMS: atom_id res chain seq x y z
N MET A 1 6.96 -9.66 35.48
CA MET A 1 7.12 -8.25 35.06
C MET A 1 7.84 -8.26 33.72
N ASP A 2 7.09 -8.44 32.64
CA ASP A 2 7.63 -8.53 31.28
C ASP A 2 7.93 -7.11 30.78
N ALA A 3 9.17 -6.86 30.36
CA ALA A 3 9.61 -5.52 29.94
C ALA A 3 9.05 -5.20 28.55
N PRO A 4 8.61 -3.96 28.27
CA PRO A 4 8.06 -3.62 26.96
C PRO A 4 9.17 -3.69 25.90
N ARG A 5 8.95 -4.51 24.87
CA ARG A 5 9.83 -4.57 23.69
C ARG A 5 9.82 -3.21 22.99
N ARG A 6 10.98 -2.55 22.94
CA ARG A 6 11.18 -1.32 22.15
C ARG A 6 11.03 -1.64 20.66
N LEU A 7 10.03 -1.07 20.01
CA LEU A 7 9.98 -0.99 18.55
C LEU A 7 10.85 0.19 18.09
N THR A 8 11.96 -0.12 17.42
CA THR A 8 12.75 0.88 16.69
C THR A 8 12.16 0.99 15.28
N LEU A 9 11.59 2.14 14.94
CA LEU A 9 11.15 2.44 13.58
C LEU A 9 12.37 2.82 12.72
N VAL A 10 12.78 1.91 11.84
CA VAL A 10 13.72 2.21 10.76
C VAL A 10 12.92 2.77 9.59
N THR A 11 13.22 4.00 9.16
CA THR A 11 12.67 4.60 7.93
C THR A 11 13.72 4.50 6.83
N ALA A 12 13.51 3.61 5.87
CA ALA A 12 14.23 3.58 4.61
C ALA A 12 13.26 3.82 3.44
N ALA A 13 13.71 4.56 2.43
CA ALA A 13 12.96 4.79 1.20
C ALA A 13 13.02 3.53 0.33
N PRO A 14 11.90 3.01 -0.22
CA PRO A 14 11.94 1.72 -0.88
C PRO A 14 12.32 1.83 -2.36
N ASP A 15 13.49 1.31 -2.70
CA ASP A 15 13.86 0.83 -4.03
C ASP A 15 13.93 -0.72 -4.04
N GLY A 16 12.82 -1.36 -4.43
CA GLY A 16 12.81 -2.70 -5.04
C GLY A 16 13.27 -3.93 -4.24
N SER A 17 13.47 -3.86 -2.92
CA SER A 17 14.21 -4.88 -2.15
C SER A 17 13.39 -5.73 -1.16
N GLY A 18 12.17 -6.16 -1.50
CA GLY A 18 11.43 -7.15 -0.69
C GLY A 18 10.99 -6.67 0.70
N GLU A 19 11.01 -5.36 0.93
CA GLU A 19 10.38 -4.72 2.09
C GLU A 19 8.85 -4.78 1.99
N GLU A 20 8.20 -4.81 3.15
CA GLU A 20 6.76 -4.75 3.26
C GLU A 20 6.25 -3.46 2.59
N PRO A 21 5.30 -3.54 1.64
CA PRO A 21 4.86 -2.37 0.88
C PRO A 21 4.20 -1.35 1.81
N LEU A 22 4.46 -0.08 1.53
CA LEU A 22 3.83 1.00 2.29
C LEU A 22 2.32 1.02 2.02
N VAL A 23 1.55 1.31 3.07
CA VAL A 23 0.09 1.31 3.01
C VAL A 23 -0.42 2.28 1.93
N ARG A 24 0.18 3.47 1.79
CA ARG A 24 -0.16 4.44 0.73
C ARG A 24 -0.01 3.88 -0.69
N GLU A 25 0.95 2.99 -0.92
CA GLU A 25 1.13 2.34 -2.24
C GLU A 25 0.04 1.31 -2.51
N LEU A 26 -0.45 0.65 -1.45
CA LEU A 26 -1.54 -0.30 -1.58
C LEU A 26 -2.87 0.42 -1.81
N TYR A 27 -3.11 1.54 -1.14
CA TYR A 27 -4.27 2.40 -1.43
C TYR A 27 -4.21 2.92 -2.86
N GLY A 28 -3.06 3.49 -3.26
CA GLY A 28 -2.88 4.01 -4.62
C GLY A 28 -3.15 2.98 -5.71
N ARG A 29 -2.65 1.74 -5.54
CA ARG A 29 -2.93 0.63 -6.47
C ARG A 29 -4.41 0.28 -6.56
N VAL A 30 -5.12 0.18 -5.43
CA VAL A 30 -6.56 -0.16 -5.42
C VAL A 30 -7.37 0.94 -6.09
N LEU A 31 -7.10 2.22 -5.78
CA LEU A 31 -7.80 3.36 -6.37
C LEU A 31 -7.57 3.42 -7.89
N ARG A 32 -6.32 3.25 -8.33
CA ARG A 32 -5.96 3.24 -9.75
C ARG A 32 -6.66 2.14 -10.53
N GLU A 33 -6.74 0.94 -9.95
CA GLU A 33 -7.45 -0.17 -10.59
C GLU A 33 -8.93 0.13 -10.72
N ALA A 34 -9.61 0.53 -9.65
CA ALA A 34 -11.03 0.82 -9.73
C ALA A 34 -11.36 1.96 -10.70
N ARG A 35 -10.49 2.97 -10.81
CA ARG A 35 -10.62 4.01 -11.84
C ARG A 35 -10.52 3.43 -13.24
N ARG A 36 -9.55 2.54 -13.48
CA ARG A 36 -9.34 1.89 -14.78
C ARG A 36 -10.45 0.91 -15.13
N ASP A 37 -11.00 0.20 -14.15
CA ASP A 37 -12.15 -0.70 -14.32
C ASP A 37 -13.42 0.07 -14.76
N GLN A 38 -13.44 1.38 -14.54
CA GLN A 38 -14.50 2.30 -15.01
C GLN A 38 -14.13 3.05 -16.31
N ASP A 39 -12.96 2.76 -16.91
CA ASP A 39 -12.40 3.49 -18.05
C ASP A 39 -12.29 5.01 -17.85
N ARG A 40 -12.20 5.48 -16.60
CA ARG A 40 -12.14 6.92 -16.28
C ARG A 40 -10.72 7.45 -16.30
N SER A 41 -10.54 8.67 -16.81
CA SER A 41 -9.23 9.34 -16.78
C SER A 41 -8.90 9.88 -15.38
N LEU A 42 -7.62 10.21 -15.15
CA LEU A 42 -7.21 10.89 -13.92
C LEU A 42 -7.91 12.24 -13.79
N GLU A 43 -8.03 12.97 -14.90
CA GLU A 43 -8.73 14.25 -14.99
C GLU A 43 -10.19 14.13 -14.52
N ASP A 44 -10.93 13.12 -14.98
CA ASP A 44 -12.35 12.95 -14.65
C ASP A 44 -12.59 12.74 -13.15
N VAL A 45 -11.73 11.94 -12.51
CA VAL A 45 -11.85 11.65 -11.08
C VAL A 45 -11.34 12.81 -10.25
N ALA A 46 -10.23 13.43 -10.65
CA ALA A 46 -9.66 14.58 -9.95
C ALA A 46 -10.62 15.78 -9.93
N ALA A 47 -11.27 16.06 -11.07
CA ALA A 47 -12.28 17.11 -11.18
C ALA A 47 -13.48 16.84 -10.26
N ALA A 48 -13.96 15.59 -10.18
CA ALA A 48 -15.12 15.22 -9.36
C ALA A 48 -14.93 15.47 -7.86
N VAL A 49 -13.68 15.60 -7.39
CA VAL A 49 -13.34 15.80 -5.97
C VAL A 49 -12.53 17.07 -5.73
N GLY A 50 -12.47 17.97 -6.73
CA GLY A 50 -11.83 19.28 -6.60
C GLY A 50 -10.31 19.23 -6.38
N MET A 51 -9.62 18.23 -6.94
CA MET A 51 -8.15 18.11 -6.84
C MET A 51 -7.47 18.23 -8.21
N SER A 52 -6.15 18.40 -8.20
CA SER A 52 -5.38 18.36 -9.44
C SER A 52 -5.15 16.92 -9.91
N LYS A 53 -5.10 16.74 -11.24
CA LYS A 53 -4.68 15.48 -11.88
C LYS A 53 -3.33 14.97 -11.36
N GLN A 54 -2.37 15.88 -11.17
CA GLN A 54 -1.04 15.55 -10.66
C GLN A 54 -1.13 14.96 -9.24
N TYR A 55 -1.94 15.57 -8.37
CA TYR A 55 -2.09 15.11 -7.00
C TYR A 55 -2.73 13.71 -6.94
N LEU A 56 -3.79 13.46 -7.72
CA LEU A 56 -4.38 12.12 -7.84
C LEU A 56 -3.36 11.10 -8.37
N SER A 57 -2.57 11.48 -9.38
CA SER A 57 -1.50 10.63 -9.93
C SER A 57 -0.42 10.29 -8.89
N GLU A 58 -0.04 11.23 -8.03
CA GLU A 58 0.90 10.98 -6.93
C GLU A 58 0.31 10.02 -5.89
N ILE A 59 -0.98 10.17 -5.55
CA ILE A 59 -1.69 9.24 -4.66
C ILE A 59 -1.73 7.83 -5.27
N GLU A 60 -2.15 7.69 -6.53
CA GLU A 60 -2.24 6.38 -7.21
C GLU A 60 -0.90 5.64 -7.32
N ARG A 61 0.21 6.38 -7.29
CA ARG A 61 1.57 5.84 -7.31
C ARG A 61 2.16 5.64 -5.91
N GLY A 62 1.41 5.93 -4.84
CA GLY A 62 1.89 5.82 -3.46
C GLY A 62 2.97 6.84 -3.09
N LYS A 63 3.03 7.98 -3.79
CA LYS A 63 4.01 9.05 -3.52
C LYS A 63 3.57 10.03 -2.43
N LYS A 64 2.27 10.03 -2.08
CA LYS A 64 1.69 10.89 -1.06
C LYS A 64 0.89 10.07 -0.06
N GLU A 65 0.82 10.58 1.16
CA GLU A 65 -0.08 10.09 2.21
C GLU A 65 -1.41 10.86 2.10
N PRO A 66 -2.46 10.28 1.51
CA PRO A 66 -3.77 10.94 1.46
C PRO A 66 -4.39 10.98 2.87
N SER A 67 -5.04 12.10 3.23
CA SER A 67 -5.83 12.16 4.46
C SER A 67 -7.06 11.26 4.39
N SER A 68 -7.67 10.98 5.54
CA SER A 68 -8.92 10.19 5.62
C SER A 68 -10.07 10.85 4.85
N GLU A 69 -10.17 12.17 4.87
CA GLU A 69 -11.14 12.96 4.10
C GLU A 69 -10.91 12.79 2.59
N MET A 70 -9.64 12.84 2.18
CA MET A 70 -9.26 12.68 0.78
C MET A 70 -9.59 11.27 0.27
N LEU A 71 -9.26 10.24 1.05
CA LEU A 71 -9.62 8.85 0.74
C LEU A 71 -11.14 8.70 0.60
N ARG A 72 -11.91 9.26 1.53
CA ARG A 72 -13.38 9.24 1.47
C ARG A 72 -13.91 9.91 0.20
N ALA A 73 -13.37 11.07 -0.17
CA ALA A 73 -13.78 11.79 -1.39
C ALA A 73 -13.50 10.99 -2.67
N VAL A 74 -12.27 10.48 -2.83
CA VAL A 74 -11.88 9.69 -4.02
C VAL A 74 -12.65 8.37 -4.09
N CYS A 75 -12.81 7.67 -2.96
CA CYS A 75 -13.62 6.45 -2.90
C CYS A 75 -15.07 6.73 -3.32
N GLY A 76 -15.67 7.80 -2.80
CA GLY A 76 -17.01 8.23 -3.18
C GLY A 76 -17.13 8.54 -4.68
N ALA A 77 -16.16 9.27 -5.25
CA ALA A 77 -16.13 9.55 -6.69
C ALA A 77 -15.96 8.30 -7.55
N LEU A 78 -15.36 7.24 -7.02
CA LEU A 78 -15.21 5.93 -7.67
C LEU A 78 -16.34 4.95 -7.31
N GLY A 79 -17.38 5.37 -6.59
CA GLY A 79 -18.50 4.51 -6.22
C GLY A 79 -18.12 3.36 -5.28
N MET A 80 -17.08 3.53 -4.46
CA MET A 80 -16.64 2.53 -3.48
C MET A 80 -16.62 3.08 -2.05
N SER A 81 -16.72 2.18 -1.06
CA SER A 81 -16.53 2.51 0.34
C SER A 81 -15.04 2.53 0.72
N VAL A 82 -14.69 3.31 1.74
CA VAL A 82 -13.34 3.26 2.34
C VAL A 82 -13.07 1.89 2.98
N GLU A 83 -14.10 1.24 3.53
CA GLU A 83 -14.00 -0.12 4.06
C GLU A 83 -13.57 -1.13 2.97
N HIS A 84 -14.12 -1.02 1.76
CA HIS A 84 -13.69 -1.84 0.63
C HIS A 84 -12.25 -1.54 0.19
N LEU A 85 -11.83 -0.26 0.20
CA LEU A 85 -10.43 0.12 -0.04
C LEU A 85 -9.50 -0.57 0.98
N LEU A 86 -9.79 -0.43 2.28
CA LEU A 86 -9.01 -1.03 3.36
C LEU A 86 -8.93 -2.55 3.24
N PHE A 87 -10.05 -3.21 2.95
CA PHE A 87 -10.10 -4.66 2.76
C PHE A 87 -9.21 -5.11 1.60
N ARG A 88 -9.32 -4.48 0.42
CA ARG A 88 -8.50 -4.83 -0.75
C ARG A 88 -7.02 -4.59 -0.50
N SER A 89 -6.67 -3.48 0.16
CA SER A 89 -5.29 -3.16 0.50
C SER A 89 -4.72 -4.11 1.55
N GLY A 90 -5.47 -4.45 2.60
CA GLY A 90 -5.06 -5.41 3.62
C GLY A 90 -4.83 -6.82 3.05
N ARG A 91 -5.67 -7.28 2.11
CA ARG A 91 -5.46 -8.54 1.41
C ARG A 91 -4.14 -8.58 0.63
N ARG A 92 -3.76 -7.46 0.00
CA ARG A 92 -2.50 -7.32 -0.73
C ARG A 92 -1.30 -7.28 0.20
N LEU A 93 -1.41 -6.55 1.31
CA LEU A 93 -0.38 -6.53 2.35
C LEU A 93 -0.11 -7.95 2.87
N GLY A 94 -1.16 -8.68 3.23
CA GLY A 94 -1.04 -10.07 3.68
C GLY A 94 -0.43 -11.00 2.61
N ALA A 95 -0.70 -10.77 1.33
CA ALA A 95 -0.08 -11.53 0.23
C ALA A 95 1.41 -11.20 0.04
N ALA A 96 1.78 -9.92 0.16
CA ALA A 96 3.18 -9.49 0.12
C ALA A 96 3.97 -10.09 1.30
N ASN A 97 3.41 -10.06 2.51
CA ASN A 97 4.06 -10.60 3.70
C ASN A 97 4.31 -12.10 3.62
N ARG A 98 3.39 -12.89 3.05
CA ARG A 98 3.62 -14.33 2.82
C ARG A 98 4.83 -14.57 1.91
N THR A 99 4.99 -13.76 0.87
CA THR A 99 6.13 -13.87 -0.07
C THR A 99 7.45 -13.52 0.61
N SER A 100 7.47 -12.49 1.45
CA SER A 100 8.68 -12.06 2.17
C SER A 100 9.09 -13.06 3.25
N VAL A 101 8.14 -13.64 3.99
CA VAL A 101 8.43 -14.67 5.02
C VAL A 101 9.10 -15.90 4.41
N THR A 102 8.61 -16.40 3.26
CA THR A 102 9.25 -17.55 2.58
C THR A 102 10.68 -17.25 2.13
N ARG A 103 10.98 -16.01 1.72
CA ARG A 103 12.34 -15.58 1.35
C ARG A 103 13.30 -15.53 2.53
N THR A 104 12.84 -15.06 3.69
CA THR A 104 13.67 -14.96 4.89
C THR A 104 13.96 -16.34 5.49
N VAL A 105 12.97 -17.23 5.54
CA VAL A 105 13.17 -18.61 6.03
C VAL A 105 14.16 -19.39 5.15
N ASN A 106 14.17 -19.16 3.83
CA ASN A 106 15.09 -19.84 2.91
C ASN A 106 16.54 -19.27 2.92
N ARG A 107 16.82 -18.21 3.69
CA ARG A 107 18.16 -17.59 3.75
C ARG A 107 19.01 -18.02 4.95
N GLN A 108 18.48 -18.82 5.88
CA GLN A 108 19.21 -19.24 7.08
C GLN A 108 18.98 -20.72 7.42
N VAL A 109 19.77 -21.60 6.81
CA VAL A 109 20.31 -22.77 7.49
C VAL A 109 21.75 -22.93 7.04
N PRO A 110 22.75 -22.38 7.77
CA PRO A 110 24.08 -22.95 7.70
C PRO A 110 23.99 -24.33 8.34
N THR A 111 24.12 -25.37 7.53
CA THR A 111 24.37 -26.74 7.99
C THR A 111 25.67 -26.72 8.81
N LEU A 112 25.57 -26.53 10.12
CA LEU A 112 26.64 -26.88 11.03
C LEU A 112 26.48 -28.35 11.35
N LEU A 113 27.08 -29.21 10.53
CA LEU A 113 27.38 -30.57 10.94
C LEU A 113 28.71 -31.06 10.34
N ALA A 114 29.64 -31.29 11.26
CA ALA A 114 30.67 -32.34 11.29
C ALA A 114 31.71 -32.38 10.16
N ALA A 115 32.96 -32.09 10.50
CA ALA A 115 33.94 -33.10 10.94
C ALA A 115 35.17 -32.42 11.55
#